data_AF-A0A1Y1RIG3-F1
#
_entry.id   AF-A0A1Y1RIG3-F1
#
_cell.length_a   1.000
_cell.length_b   1.000
_cell.length_c   1.000
_cell.angle_alpha   90.00
_cell.angle_beta   90.00
_cell.angle_gamma   90.00
#
_symmetry.space_group_name_H-M   'P 1'
#
loop_
_entity.id
_entity.type
_entity.pdbx_description
1 polymer ?
#
loop_
_entity_poly.entity_id
_entity_poly.type
_entity_poly.pdbx_seq_one_letter_code
_entity_poly.pdbx_strand_id
1 'polypeptide(L)'
;MQKNKVQEIETRVRFEPTTGGSKKSPTLPFHILFCGNLTPKPTPSEDWSHGQRILRFDKSVFADQMEKLCLELHIDVDSQIDPQPKKIAVNLKFPSIKSFRPESILEQVPILKQLQNLGKLLRKFDKNQLAPESVKSHVVALGFEEDLAEGLVAILSDAGPTRSKSESQSQSVLTKKSRIDSLLDMVDAAGEKSSSSLSSDRGKGLIALLSQAASRTKGLKSSGSAVAVTVDRIVSEQLAAILHDPQFQALEQAWRSLKFLTERTNFQQNIILSVLPVDKSQLNEAIYHQIMMPIYEDRAPEWIDAPFSVAIADYEFSHTPVDIEQLDDLADTMSRLQFPIVAGASPNFFGKQRASDLARLSTLWQRMSGNAYAMWNGFRMKPISSFLALTLPRFLLRFPYGENNPVKKFPFDESNYTGSEKRVTGNSAVLLSVIMARSYAQTGWPTRITGLPDAEIENLPVYEYRVGGRKSVIPLEVIIRESKLAEFSDVGFIALGCRPNRDSAHIMHAATTHLPERYEKPTGTEQARLHATLTFQLCSARVAAYMLRFQQELASGLLPEEIESILTQRFQALLEIDDEKTEAGAIHIEAQDHPEKQGYYGVGIRLVIPARIVGRDVGMMLGIQVKK
;
A
#
# COMPACT_ATOMS: atom_id res chain seq x y z
N MET A 1 -2.62 -49.87 8.45
CA MET A 1 -3.95 -49.29 8.16
C MET A 1 -4.33 -48.34 9.28
N GLN A 2 -3.85 -47.09 9.23
CA GLN A 2 -4.36 -45.99 10.05
C GLN A 2 -5.24 -45.14 9.14
N LYS A 3 -6.52 -45.02 9.47
CA LYS A 3 -7.44 -44.11 8.79
C LYS A 3 -6.91 -42.69 9.02
N ASN A 4 -6.47 -42.02 7.96
CA ASN A 4 -6.22 -40.58 7.98
C ASN A 4 -7.52 -39.89 8.38
N LYS A 5 -7.58 -39.34 9.60
CA LYS A 5 -8.56 -38.34 9.97
C LYS A 5 -8.24 -37.09 9.15
N VAL A 6 -8.96 -36.91 8.06
CA VAL A 6 -9.16 -35.59 7.46
C VAL A 6 -9.78 -34.74 8.56
N GLN A 7 -9.14 -33.63 8.95
CA GLN A 7 -9.75 -32.68 9.88
C GLN A 7 -11.03 -32.14 9.23
N GLU A 8 -12.19 -32.56 9.73
CA GLU A 8 -13.46 -31.88 9.48
C GLU A 8 -13.36 -30.48 10.09
N ILE A 9 -13.18 -29.48 9.25
CA ILE A 9 -13.42 -28.09 9.62
C ILE A 9 -14.94 -27.93 9.62
N GLU A 10 -15.59 -28.23 10.76
CA GLU A 10 -17.01 -27.97 10.96
C GLU A 10 -17.25 -26.45 11.07
N THR A 11 -17.53 -25.78 9.95
CA THR A 11 -18.14 -24.44 9.97
C THR A 11 -19.62 -24.59 10.32
N ARG A 12 -19.95 -24.55 11.62
CA ARG A 12 -21.34 -24.48 12.10
C ARG A 12 -21.87 -23.06 11.95
N VAL A 13 -22.43 -22.76 10.79
CA VAL A 13 -23.28 -21.58 10.62
C VAL A 13 -24.69 -22.06 10.29
N ARG A 14 -25.65 -21.81 11.18
CA ARG A 14 -27.07 -22.16 11.00
C ARG A 14 -27.81 -20.93 10.49
N PHE A 15 -28.48 -21.05 9.34
CA PHE A 15 -29.39 -20.03 8.83
C PHE A 15 -30.68 -20.65 8.30
N GLU A 16 -31.78 -19.92 8.43
CA GLU A 16 -33.10 -20.31 7.96
C GLU A 16 -33.33 -19.82 6.50
N PRO A 17 -34.09 -20.57 5.66
CA PRO A 17 -34.22 -20.25 4.24
C PRO A 17 -35.17 -19.07 4.02
N THR A 18 -34.78 -18.11 3.16
CA THR A 18 -35.71 -17.13 2.60
C THR A 18 -35.97 -17.46 1.12
N THR A 19 -37.21 -17.84 0.79
CA THR A 19 -37.62 -18.28 -0.55
C THR A 19 -37.71 -17.12 -1.55
N GLY A 20 -37.01 -17.23 -2.68
CA GLY A 20 -37.19 -16.33 -3.84
C GLY A 20 -36.54 -16.90 -5.10
N GLY A 21 -37.35 -17.34 -6.07
CA GLY A 21 -36.88 -18.03 -7.27
C GLY A 21 -36.34 -17.12 -8.38
N SER A 22 -35.24 -17.54 -9.03
CA SER A 22 -34.93 -17.21 -10.42
C SER A 22 -34.02 -18.28 -11.05
N LYS A 23 -34.32 -18.67 -12.30
CA LYS A 23 -33.67 -19.76 -13.08
C LYS A 23 -32.37 -19.35 -13.80
N LYS A 24 -31.52 -18.52 -13.18
CA LYS A 24 -30.10 -18.40 -13.54
C LYS A 24 -29.31 -18.68 -12.27
N SER A 25 -28.35 -19.60 -12.31
CA SER A 25 -27.44 -19.82 -11.17
C SER A 25 -26.86 -18.47 -10.77
N PRO A 26 -27.09 -17.99 -9.55
CA PRO A 26 -26.62 -16.68 -9.18
C PRO A 26 -25.09 -16.70 -9.15
N THR A 27 -24.47 -15.92 -10.04
CA THR A 27 -23.02 -15.77 -10.07
C THR A 27 -22.60 -14.97 -8.85
N LEU A 28 -21.97 -15.62 -7.88
CA LEU A 28 -21.36 -14.94 -6.73
C LEU A 28 -20.29 -13.96 -7.22
N PRO A 29 -20.28 -12.70 -6.74
CA PRO A 29 -19.28 -11.73 -7.14
C PRO A 29 -17.88 -12.15 -6.70
N PHE A 30 -16.85 -11.62 -7.37
CA PHE A 30 -15.52 -11.60 -6.78
C PHE A 30 -15.42 -10.37 -5.87
N HIS A 31 -15.54 -10.61 -4.57
CA HIS A 31 -15.60 -9.53 -3.58
C HIS A 31 -14.23 -9.40 -2.88
N ILE A 32 -13.53 -8.32 -3.20
CA ILE A 32 -12.22 -7.99 -2.66
C ILE A 32 -12.41 -7.08 -1.45
N LEU A 33 -11.85 -7.47 -0.30
CA LEU A 33 -11.66 -6.59 0.84
C LEU A 33 -10.26 -5.96 0.76
N PHE A 34 -10.15 -4.65 0.78
CA PHE A 34 -8.89 -3.92 0.87
C PHE A 34 -8.76 -3.26 2.25
N CYS A 35 -7.73 -3.61 3.01
CA CYS A 35 -7.42 -3.04 4.31
C CYS A 35 -6.15 -2.19 4.20
N GLY A 36 -6.22 -0.92 4.59
CA GLY A 36 -5.08 0.00 4.48
C GLY A 36 -5.24 1.25 5.33
N ASN A 37 -4.12 1.88 5.68
CA ASN A 37 -4.09 3.15 6.42
C ASN A 37 -4.45 4.31 5.49
N LEU A 38 -5.76 4.48 5.25
CA LEU A 38 -6.31 5.55 4.43
C LEU A 38 -6.67 6.79 5.25
N THR A 39 -6.75 6.67 6.58
CA THR A 39 -7.10 7.72 7.53
C THR A 39 -6.08 7.71 8.68
N PRO A 40 -4.96 8.45 8.57
CA PRO A 40 -3.84 8.34 9.49
C PRO A 40 -4.08 8.97 10.87
N LYS A 41 -5.26 9.55 11.10
CA LYS A 41 -5.75 9.86 12.45
C LYS A 41 -6.57 8.67 12.94
N PRO A 42 -6.34 8.16 14.15
CA PRO A 42 -7.28 7.22 14.74
C PRO A 42 -8.64 7.92 14.82
N THR A 43 -9.66 7.30 14.22
CA THR A 43 -11.04 7.73 14.43
C THR A 43 -11.29 7.74 15.95
N PRO A 44 -11.93 8.77 16.53
CA PRO A 44 -12.05 8.93 17.99
C PRO A 44 -12.72 7.78 18.77
N SER A 45 -13.27 6.75 18.10
CA SER A 45 -13.64 5.50 18.76
C SER A 45 -12.67 4.39 18.37
N GLU A 46 -11.79 4.03 19.31
CA GLU A 46 -11.06 2.76 19.32
C GLU A 46 -12.01 1.56 19.27
N ASP A 47 -13.28 1.76 19.63
CA ASP A 47 -14.29 0.72 19.59
C ASP A 47 -14.72 0.36 18.17
N TRP A 48 -14.19 -0.76 17.68
CA TRP A 48 -14.55 -1.39 16.41
C TRP A 48 -15.91 -2.08 16.43
N SER A 49 -16.61 -2.20 17.56
CA SER A 49 -17.92 -2.84 17.63
C SER A 49 -19.06 -1.95 17.13
N HIS A 50 -18.84 -0.63 17.06
CA HIS A 50 -19.84 0.36 16.68
C HIS A 50 -19.66 0.90 15.25
N GLY A 51 -20.78 0.97 14.52
CA GLY A 51 -20.87 1.53 13.17
C GLY A 51 -20.21 0.65 12.10
N GLN A 52 -20.78 0.65 10.89
CA GLN A 52 -20.16 -0.01 9.73
C GLN A 52 -19.10 0.91 9.14
N ARG A 53 -17.84 0.44 9.13
CA ARG A 53 -16.68 1.19 8.63
C ARG A 53 -16.20 0.73 7.25
N ILE A 54 -16.86 -0.28 6.69
CA ILE A 54 -16.55 -0.80 5.36
C ILE A 54 -17.19 0.09 4.29
N LEU A 55 -16.36 0.58 3.37
CA LEU A 55 -16.75 1.49 2.30
C LEU A 55 -16.67 0.79 0.95
N ARG A 56 -17.68 0.99 0.09
CA ARG A 56 -17.65 0.48 -1.28
C ARG A 56 -16.93 1.45 -2.21
N PHE A 57 -16.02 0.92 -3.03
CA PHE A 57 -15.27 1.67 -4.03
C PHE A 57 -15.46 1.12 -5.44
N ASP A 58 -15.61 2.03 -6.39
CA ASP A 58 -15.52 1.80 -7.83
C ASP A 58 -14.99 3.07 -8.51
N LYS A 59 -14.97 3.10 -9.84
CA LYS A 59 -14.43 4.23 -10.61
C LYS A 59 -15.27 5.51 -10.48
N SER A 60 -16.58 5.42 -10.26
CA SER A 60 -17.46 6.59 -10.18
C SER A 60 -17.51 7.18 -8.77
N VAL A 61 -17.44 6.36 -7.73
CA VAL A 61 -17.53 6.84 -6.33
C VAL A 61 -16.18 7.18 -5.69
N PHE A 62 -15.05 6.83 -6.32
CA PHE A 62 -13.72 7.01 -5.73
C PHE A 62 -13.46 8.44 -5.24
N ALA A 63 -13.76 9.45 -6.06
CA ALA A 63 -13.53 10.85 -5.72
C ALA A 63 -14.41 11.29 -4.54
N ASP A 64 -15.70 10.98 -4.60
CA ASP A 64 -16.68 11.34 -3.57
C ASP A 64 -16.35 10.68 -2.22
N GLN A 65 -15.92 9.41 -2.23
CA GLN A 65 -15.52 8.70 -1.01
C GLN A 65 -14.24 9.31 -0.39
N MET A 66 -13.26 9.64 -1.22
CA MET A 66 -12.04 10.29 -0.77
C MET A 66 -12.32 11.67 -0.15
N GLU A 67 -13.22 12.44 -0.76
CA GLU A 67 -13.64 13.75 -0.23
C GLU A 67 -14.39 13.63 1.10
N LYS A 68 -15.32 12.66 1.21
CA LYS A 68 -16.08 12.40 2.45
C LYS A 68 -15.21 12.03 3.64
N LEU A 69 -14.09 11.35 3.41
CA LEU A 69 -13.15 10.99 4.46
C LEU A 69 -12.36 12.19 5.02
N CYS A 70 -12.46 13.38 4.39
CA CYS A 70 -11.90 14.64 4.90
C CYS A 70 -10.45 14.51 5.41
N LEU A 71 -9.59 13.93 4.58
CA LEU A 71 -8.23 13.55 4.98
C LEU A 71 -7.38 14.76 5.37
N GLU A 72 -6.77 14.67 6.55
CA GLU A 72 -5.83 15.65 7.07
C GLU A 72 -4.57 14.98 7.62
N LEU A 73 -3.41 15.56 7.34
CA LEU A 73 -2.12 15.11 7.83
C LEU A 73 -1.41 16.28 8.52
N HIS A 74 -0.93 16.05 9.75
CA HIS A 74 -0.14 16.99 10.53
C HIS A 74 1.24 16.39 10.77
N ILE A 75 2.29 17.00 10.22
CA ILE A 75 3.67 16.49 10.31
C ILE A 75 4.65 17.62 10.61
N ASP A 76 5.72 17.29 11.34
CA ASP A 76 6.84 18.18 11.62
C ASP A 76 8.06 17.77 10.78
N VAL A 77 8.32 18.53 9.72
CA VAL A 77 9.35 18.23 8.71
C VAL A 77 10.59 19.08 8.94
N ASP A 78 11.77 18.54 8.68
CA ASP A 78 13.03 19.27 8.81
C ASP A 78 13.05 20.53 7.91
N SER A 79 13.49 21.64 8.49
CA SER A 79 13.59 22.94 7.82
C SER A 79 14.83 22.99 6.92
N GLN A 80 14.60 23.20 5.63
CA GLN A 80 15.62 23.54 4.62
C GLN A 80 15.64 25.04 4.31
N ILE A 81 14.67 25.80 4.85
CA ILE A 81 14.51 27.24 4.61
C ILE A 81 15.31 28.05 5.64
N ASP A 82 15.41 27.55 6.86
CA ASP A 82 15.92 28.31 8.00
C ASP A 82 16.58 27.39 9.06
N PRO A 83 17.77 27.73 9.57
CA PRO A 83 18.41 27.00 10.66
C PRO A 83 17.61 26.95 11.97
N GLN A 84 16.70 27.91 12.25
CA GLN A 84 15.85 27.89 13.46
C GLN A 84 14.44 28.46 13.18
N PRO A 85 13.36 27.68 13.36
CA PRO A 85 13.31 26.34 13.96
C PRO A 85 13.83 25.24 13.04
N LYS A 86 14.46 24.20 13.61
CA LYS A 86 14.93 23.01 12.87
C LYS A 86 13.80 22.25 12.16
N LYS A 87 12.55 22.43 12.58
CA LYS A 87 11.38 21.77 12.00
C LYS A 87 10.27 22.77 11.69
N ILE A 88 9.51 22.48 10.65
CA ILE A 88 8.34 23.23 10.21
C ILE A 88 7.12 22.33 10.37
N ALA A 89 6.12 22.81 11.11
CA ALA A 89 4.82 22.16 11.22
C ALA A 89 4.03 22.37 9.91
N VAL A 90 3.57 21.28 9.32
CA VAL A 90 2.86 21.27 8.04
C VAL A 90 1.51 20.59 8.23
N ASN A 91 0.44 21.30 7.86
CA ASN A 91 -0.94 20.83 7.90
C ASN A 91 -1.46 20.69 6.47
N LEU A 92 -1.67 19.46 6.01
CA LEU A 92 -2.10 19.15 4.65
C LEU A 92 -3.50 18.53 4.63
N LYS A 93 -4.29 18.90 3.63
CA LYS A 93 -5.60 18.35 3.34
C LYS A 93 -5.60 17.65 1.98
N PHE A 94 -6.30 16.52 1.90
CA PHE A 94 -6.34 15.69 0.70
C PHE A 94 -7.77 15.37 0.24
N PRO A 95 -8.53 16.36 -0.29
CA PRO A 95 -9.85 16.10 -0.87
C PRO A 95 -9.81 15.25 -2.15
N SER A 96 -8.65 15.11 -2.80
CA SER A 96 -8.51 14.29 -4.01
C SER A 96 -7.09 13.76 -4.18
N ILE A 97 -6.91 12.79 -5.08
CA ILE A 97 -5.57 12.26 -5.41
C ILE A 97 -4.63 13.33 -5.97
N LYS A 98 -5.17 14.41 -6.54
CA LYS A 98 -4.36 15.53 -7.06
C LYS A 98 -3.73 16.35 -5.94
N SER A 99 -4.23 16.24 -4.71
CA SER A 99 -3.70 16.94 -3.54
C SER A 99 -2.31 16.44 -3.11
N PHE A 100 -1.93 15.22 -3.50
CA PHE A 100 -0.57 14.70 -3.32
C PHE A 100 0.46 15.30 -4.30
N ARG A 101 0.03 16.15 -5.24
CA ARG A 101 0.96 16.76 -6.20
C ARG A 101 1.77 17.90 -5.58
N PRO A 102 3.04 18.10 -6.00
CA PRO A 102 3.92 19.21 -5.65
C PRO A 102 3.21 20.57 -5.69
N GLU A 103 2.40 20.81 -6.73
CA GLU A 103 1.68 22.07 -6.88
C GLU A 103 0.63 22.31 -5.80
N SER A 104 -0.07 21.27 -5.36
CA SER A 104 -1.09 21.39 -4.32
C SER A 104 -0.47 21.56 -2.94
N ILE A 105 0.62 20.83 -2.65
CA ILE A 105 1.35 20.96 -1.39
C ILE A 105 1.91 22.37 -1.24
N LEU A 106 2.55 22.90 -2.29
CA LEU A 106 3.09 24.27 -2.28
C LEU A 106 2.01 25.32 -2.00
N GLU A 107 0.78 25.12 -2.49
CA GLU A 107 -0.34 26.04 -2.24
C GLU A 107 -0.86 25.98 -0.80
N GLN A 108 -0.75 24.82 -0.16
CA GLN A 108 -1.21 24.59 1.22
C GLN A 108 -0.19 25.04 2.27
N VAL A 109 1.10 25.11 1.92
CA VAL A 109 2.18 25.52 2.84
C VAL A 109 2.51 27.02 2.64
N PRO A 110 2.15 27.90 3.59
CA PRO A 110 2.25 29.35 3.39
C PRO A 110 3.66 29.83 3.02
N ILE A 111 4.69 29.36 3.73
CA ILE A 111 6.08 29.79 3.51
C ILE A 111 6.59 29.40 2.10
N LEU A 112 6.22 28.23 1.58
CA LEU A 112 6.59 27.80 0.22
C LEU A 112 5.91 28.65 -0.85
N LYS A 113 4.64 29.01 -0.61
CA LYS A 113 3.90 29.91 -1.49
C LYS A 113 4.52 31.32 -1.53
N GLN A 114 4.91 31.85 -0.38
CA GLN A 114 5.61 33.13 -0.27
C GLN A 114 6.93 33.12 -1.04
N LEU A 115 7.77 32.09 -0.84
CA LEU A 115 9.03 31.92 -1.54
C LEU A 115 8.85 31.77 -3.05
N GLN A 116 7.87 31.01 -3.51
CA GLN A 116 7.59 30.88 -4.94
C GLN A 116 7.20 32.24 -5.56
N ASN A 117 6.39 33.03 -4.86
CA ASN A 117 6.01 34.36 -5.33
C ASN A 117 7.20 35.34 -5.34
N LEU A 118 8.10 35.22 -4.37
CA LEU A 118 9.37 35.95 -4.36
C LEU A 118 10.22 35.59 -5.59
N GLY A 119 10.37 34.31 -5.91
CA GLY A 119 11.10 33.88 -7.12
C GLY A 119 10.48 34.40 -8.41
N LYS A 120 9.14 34.51 -8.50
CA LYS A 120 8.45 35.15 -9.64
C LYS A 120 8.70 36.65 -9.71
N LEU A 121 8.69 37.34 -8.57
CA LEU A 121 8.96 38.77 -8.47
C LEU A 121 10.40 39.08 -8.93
N LEU A 122 11.37 38.33 -8.43
CA LEU A 122 12.79 38.50 -8.79
C LEU A 122 13.05 38.31 -10.30
N ARG A 123 12.34 37.38 -10.95
CA ARG A 123 12.39 37.22 -12.42
C ARG A 123 11.72 38.37 -13.18
N LYS A 124 10.65 38.95 -12.64
CA LYS A 124 10.00 40.14 -13.22
C LYS A 124 10.90 41.37 -13.09
N PHE A 125 11.57 41.52 -11.94
CA PHE A 125 12.58 42.56 -11.72
C PHE A 125 13.69 42.47 -12.77
N ASP A 126 14.24 41.27 -12.98
CA ASP A 126 15.31 41.04 -13.96
C ASP A 126 14.88 41.30 -15.42
N LYS A 127 13.59 41.12 -15.74
CA LYS A 127 13.00 41.47 -17.04
C LYS A 127 12.66 42.96 -17.19
N ASN A 128 13.11 43.83 -16.26
CA ASN A 128 12.76 45.25 -16.18
C ASN A 128 11.24 45.53 -16.10
N GLN A 129 10.47 44.57 -15.58
CA GLN A 129 9.00 44.70 -15.43
C GLN A 129 8.59 45.25 -14.05
N LEU A 130 9.56 45.53 -13.17
CA LEU A 130 9.36 46.07 -11.82
C LEU A 130 10.44 47.12 -11.54
N ALA A 131 10.05 48.27 -10.99
CA ALA A 131 10.99 49.30 -10.54
C ALA A 131 11.73 48.85 -9.27
N PRO A 132 13.03 49.16 -9.11
CA PRO A 132 13.82 48.78 -7.92
C PRO A 132 13.19 49.25 -6.60
N GLU A 133 12.64 50.46 -6.58
CA GLU A 133 11.98 51.06 -5.42
C GLU A 133 10.72 50.29 -4.99
N SER A 134 10.08 49.61 -5.94
CA SER A 134 8.88 48.82 -5.67
C SER A 134 9.20 47.42 -5.11
N VAL A 135 10.42 46.91 -5.26
CA VAL A 135 10.78 45.55 -4.81
C VAL A 135 10.62 45.42 -3.30
N LYS A 136 11.07 46.41 -2.51
CA LYS A 136 10.94 46.39 -1.04
C LYS A 136 9.47 46.25 -0.62
N SER A 137 8.60 47.10 -1.15
CA SER A 137 7.15 47.09 -0.84
C SER A 137 6.49 45.78 -1.24
N HIS A 138 6.88 45.19 -2.37
CA HIS A 138 6.32 43.92 -2.81
C HIS A 138 6.83 42.73 -1.98
N VAL A 139 8.08 42.73 -1.49
CA VAL A 139 8.62 41.68 -0.61
C VAL A 139 7.91 41.71 0.75
N VAL A 140 7.70 42.90 1.33
CA VAL A 140 6.92 43.06 2.57
C VAL A 140 5.46 42.65 2.36
N ALA A 141 4.85 42.99 1.21
CA ALA A 141 3.49 42.56 0.87
C ALA A 141 3.35 41.03 0.70
N LEU A 142 4.44 40.31 0.43
CA LEU A 142 4.46 38.85 0.43
C LEU A 142 4.54 38.26 1.85
N GLY A 143 4.69 39.08 2.89
CA GLY A 143 4.73 38.69 4.29
C GLY A 143 6.14 38.34 4.80
N PHE A 144 7.19 38.81 4.12
CA PHE A 144 8.56 38.74 4.63
C PHE A 144 8.89 39.97 5.48
N GLU A 145 9.81 39.82 6.42
CA GLU A 145 10.27 40.90 7.31
C GLU A 145 11.01 42.01 6.53
N GLU A 146 10.98 43.24 7.05
CA GLU A 146 11.62 44.39 6.41
C GLU A 146 13.14 44.21 6.27
N ASP A 147 13.80 43.60 7.26
CA ASP A 147 15.23 43.28 7.22
C ASP A 147 15.59 42.38 6.01
N LEU A 148 14.71 41.43 5.68
CA LEU A 148 14.89 40.56 4.51
C LEU A 148 14.69 41.32 3.21
N ALA A 149 13.69 42.21 3.17
CA ALA A 149 13.46 43.07 2.02
C ALA A 149 14.65 44.01 1.76
N GLU A 150 15.23 44.59 2.81
CA GLU A 150 16.43 45.43 2.72
C GLU A 150 17.66 44.64 2.30
N GLY A 151 17.89 43.46 2.89
CA GLY A 151 18.99 42.57 2.51
C GLY A 151 18.90 42.12 1.04
N LEU A 152 17.71 41.80 0.55
CA LEU A 152 17.48 41.47 -0.87
C LEU A 152 17.72 42.66 -1.79
N VAL A 153 17.23 43.85 -1.44
CA VAL A 153 17.49 45.07 -2.22
C VAL A 153 18.99 45.37 -2.25
N ALA A 154 19.72 45.17 -1.15
CA ALA A 154 21.17 45.32 -1.12
C ALA A 154 21.88 44.32 -2.05
N ILE A 155 21.49 43.04 -2.04
CA ILE A 155 22.03 42.01 -2.94
C ILE A 155 21.76 42.35 -4.42
N LEU A 156 20.61 42.95 -4.73
CA LEU A 156 20.22 43.36 -6.08
C LEU A 156 20.84 44.72 -6.50
N SER A 157 21.11 45.62 -5.55
CA SER A 157 21.59 46.99 -5.78
C SER A 157 23.11 47.13 -5.74
N ASP A 158 23.86 46.14 -5.23
CA ASP A 158 25.31 46.04 -5.42
C ASP A 158 25.70 45.85 -6.92
N ALA A 159 24.71 45.91 -7.82
CA ALA A 159 24.80 46.26 -9.23
C ALA A 159 24.99 47.79 -9.48
N GLY A 160 25.75 48.50 -8.65
CA GLY A 160 26.00 49.95 -8.79
C GLY A 160 27.22 50.30 -9.66
N PRO A 161 27.21 51.43 -10.42
CA PRO A 161 28.34 51.85 -11.23
C PRO A 161 29.42 52.59 -10.42
N THR A 162 30.67 52.28 -10.77
CA THR A 162 31.89 53.12 -10.66
C THR A 162 32.31 53.64 -9.28
N ARG A 163 33.41 53.06 -8.79
CA ARG A 163 34.39 53.69 -7.90
C ARG A 163 34.67 55.14 -8.33
N SER A 164 34.28 56.11 -7.52
CA SER A 164 35.02 57.37 -7.41
C SER A 164 36.13 57.19 -6.38
N LYS A 165 37.31 57.69 -6.74
CA LYS A 165 38.49 57.75 -5.90
C LYS A 165 38.19 58.59 -4.66
N SER A 166 38.56 58.10 -3.48
CA SER A 166 39.07 58.95 -2.41
C SER A 166 40.21 58.26 -1.69
N GLU A 167 41.16 59.11 -1.35
CA GLU A 167 42.53 58.83 -0.95
C GLU A 167 42.65 58.08 0.38
N SER A 168 43.75 57.34 0.44
CA SER A 168 44.37 56.85 1.66
C SER A 168 44.51 57.94 2.72
N GLN A 169 44.05 57.67 3.93
CA GLN A 169 44.77 58.05 5.14
C GLN A 169 44.50 57.01 6.23
N SER A 170 45.59 56.35 6.63
CA SER A 170 45.66 55.46 7.77
C SER A 170 45.65 56.27 9.06
N GLN A 171 44.88 55.84 10.06
CA GLN A 171 45.33 55.91 11.45
C GLN A 171 44.61 54.87 12.32
N SER A 172 45.45 54.06 12.95
CA SER A 172 45.18 53.02 13.93
C SER A 172 44.93 53.60 15.32
N VAL A 173 43.94 53.09 16.07
CA VAL A 173 44.03 52.95 17.54
C VAL A 173 43.25 51.72 17.98
N LEU A 174 43.95 50.81 18.68
CA LEU A 174 43.40 49.70 19.46
C LEU A 174 42.75 50.24 20.73
N THR A 175 41.59 49.70 21.13
CA THR A 175 41.30 49.40 22.54
C THR A 175 40.31 48.24 22.67
N LYS A 176 40.77 47.15 23.29
CA LYS A 176 39.97 46.07 23.89
C LYS A 176 39.37 46.54 25.22
N LYS A 177 38.10 46.19 25.48
CA LYS A 177 37.56 45.89 26.83
C LYS A 177 36.28 45.05 26.69
N SER A 178 36.37 43.75 27.01
CA SER A 178 35.69 43.03 28.13
C SER A 178 34.16 43.17 28.10
N ARG A 179 33.34 42.19 27.70
CA ARG A 179 33.14 40.84 28.30
C ARG A 179 33.42 40.84 29.81
N ILE A 180 32.43 41.25 30.61
CA ILE A 180 32.13 40.74 31.97
C ILE A 180 30.83 41.34 32.58
N ASP A 181 30.17 42.37 32.02
CA ASP A 181 29.02 43.02 32.68
C ASP A 181 27.60 42.61 32.21
N SER A 182 27.36 41.35 31.79
CA SER A 182 25.97 40.93 31.47
C SER A 182 25.67 39.46 31.81
N LEU A 183 26.14 39.01 32.98
CA LEU A 183 25.85 37.68 33.53
C LEU A 183 25.28 37.74 34.96
N LEU A 184 24.50 38.78 35.29
CA LEU A 184 23.98 38.95 36.66
C LEU A 184 22.61 39.65 36.79
N ASP A 185 21.76 39.61 35.75
CA ASP A 185 20.34 40.01 35.86
C ASP A 185 19.41 38.85 35.45
N MET A 186 19.59 37.71 36.12
CA MET A 186 18.78 36.51 35.92
C MET A 186 18.30 35.91 37.24
N VAL A 187 17.59 36.70 38.05
CA VAL A 187 16.66 36.21 39.08
C VAL A 187 15.52 37.23 39.17
N ASP A 188 14.28 36.73 39.13
CA ASP A 188 13.00 37.43 39.32
C ASP A 188 12.28 38.03 38.09
N ALA A 189 11.62 37.14 37.33
CA ALA A 189 10.25 37.37 36.82
C ALA A 189 9.64 36.07 36.28
N ALA A 190 9.26 35.16 37.19
CA ALA A 190 8.28 34.14 36.87
C ALA A 190 6.89 34.80 36.83
N GLY A 191 6.38 35.03 35.63
CA GLY A 191 5.06 35.62 35.40
C GLY A 191 4.73 35.72 33.92
N GLU A 192 3.81 34.87 33.50
CA GLU A 192 3.11 34.81 32.20
C GLU A 192 3.37 35.95 31.20
N LYS A 193 4.00 35.61 30.06
CA LYS A 193 3.82 36.25 28.74
C LYS A 193 4.50 35.41 27.64
N SER A 194 3.85 34.31 27.29
CA SER A 194 4.14 33.55 26.06
C SER A 194 3.34 34.14 24.90
N SER A 195 4.02 34.84 23.97
CA SER A 195 3.68 35.01 22.53
C SER A 195 4.18 36.36 21.98
N SER A 196 5.45 36.42 21.54
CA SER A 196 5.89 37.43 20.52
C SER A 196 7.38 37.40 20.13
N SER A 197 8.25 36.58 20.75
CA SER A 197 9.70 36.63 20.49
C SER A 197 10.26 35.61 19.47
N LEU A 198 9.41 34.77 18.85
CA LEU A 198 9.83 33.71 17.93
C LEU A 198 9.97 34.14 16.44
N SER A 199 9.78 35.42 16.11
CA SER A 199 9.83 35.92 14.72
C SER A 199 11.21 36.44 14.30
N SER A 200 11.95 37.15 15.17
CA SER A 200 13.14 37.95 14.76
C SER A 200 14.36 37.17 14.25
N ASP A 201 14.37 35.84 14.40
CA ASP A 201 15.47 34.99 13.93
C ASP A 201 15.21 34.37 12.55
N ARG A 202 13.95 34.33 12.07
CA ARG A 202 13.63 33.59 10.84
C ARG A 202 14.12 34.25 9.56
N GLY A 203 14.10 35.58 9.52
CA GLY A 203 14.58 36.33 8.36
C GLY A 203 16.08 36.18 8.15
N LYS A 204 16.88 36.14 9.23
CA LYS A 204 18.34 36.16 9.18
C LYS A 204 18.93 34.90 8.55
N GLY A 205 18.35 33.73 8.84
CA GLY A 205 18.77 32.45 8.27
C GLY A 205 18.57 32.38 6.75
N LEU A 206 17.41 32.80 6.27
CA LEU A 206 17.09 32.86 4.85
C LEU A 206 17.95 33.90 4.11
N ILE A 207 18.18 35.08 4.70
CA ILE A 207 19.09 36.11 4.14
C ILE A 207 20.51 35.56 4.05
N ALA A 208 21.01 34.86 5.07
CA ALA A 208 22.32 34.24 5.05
C ALA A 208 22.45 33.20 3.92
N LEU A 209 21.42 32.38 3.70
CA LEU A 209 21.39 31.41 2.60
C LEU A 209 21.38 32.09 1.22
N LEU A 210 20.54 33.13 1.05
CA LEU A 210 20.42 33.87 -0.20
C LEU A 210 21.69 34.68 -0.51
N SER A 211 22.29 35.33 0.49
CA SER A 211 23.55 36.09 0.35
C SER A 211 24.75 35.18 0.10
N GLN A 212 24.85 34.04 0.78
CA GLN A 212 25.90 33.04 0.53
C GLN A 212 25.79 32.45 -0.88
N ALA A 213 24.58 32.20 -1.37
CA ALA A 213 24.35 31.73 -2.72
C ALA A 213 24.69 32.78 -3.78
N ALA A 214 24.30 34.04 -3.58
CA ALA A 214 24.65 35.16 -4.44
C ALA A 214 26.17 35.42 -4.50
N SER A 215 26.89 35.12 -3.41
CA SER A 215 28.35 35.25 -3.35
C SER A 215 29.13 34.12 -4.06
N ARG A 216 28.52 32.93 -4.21
CA ARG A 216 29.14 31.76 -4.86
C ARG A 216 29.12 31.82 -6.39
N THR A 217 28.22 32.61 -6.98
CA THR A 217 28.20 32.90 -8.42
C THR A 217 29.29 33.90 -8.78
N LYS A 218 30.56 33.50 -8.67
CA LYS A 218 31.70 34.32 -9.11
C LYS A 218 31.60 34.61 -10.61
N GLY A 219 31.36 35.87 -10.98
CA GLY A 219 31.62 36.39 -12.33
C GLY A 219 30.41 36.91 -13.11
N LEU A 220 29.18 36.75 -12.62
CA LEU A 220 28.01 37.41 -13.18
C LEU A 220 27.40 38.29 -12.08
N LYS A 221 27.12 39.55 -12.41
CA LYS A 221 26.28 40.47 -11.64
C LYS A 221 25.10 39.68 -11.03
N SER A 222 24.77 39.84 -9.76
CA SER A 222 23.67 39.14 -9.05
C SER A 222 22.30 39.53 -9.63
N SER A 223 22.02 39.04 -10.85
CA SER A 223 20.77 39.20 -11.56
C SER A 223 19.62 38.64 -10.72
N GLY A 224 18.45 39.27 -10.76
CA GLY A 224 17.27 38.78 -10.05
C GLY A 224 16.93 37.33 -10.43
N SER A 225 17.30 36.90 -11.64
CA SER A 225 17.19 35.51 -12.07
C SER A 225 18.08 34.55 -11.27
N ALA A 226 19.31 34.93 -10.91
CA ALA A 226 20.24 34.11 -10.15
C ALA A 226 19.76 33.88 -8.70
N VAL A 227 19.22 34.94 -8.07
CA VAL A 227 18.59 34.84 -6.75
C VAL A 227 17.32 33.98 -6.84
N ALA A 228 16.51 34.14 -7.89
CA ALA A 228 15.32 33.32 -8.12
C ALA A 228 15.64 31.83 -8.28
N VAL A 229 16.74 31.46 -8.93
CA VAL A 229 17.21 30.06 -9.02
C VAL A 229 17.54 29.50 -7.63
N THR A 230 18.14 30.32 -6.75
CA THR A 230 18.42 29.92 -5.37
C THR A 230 17.14 29.69 -4.58
N VAL A 231 16.16 30.59 -4.73
CA VAL A 231 14.84 30.45 -4.09
C VAL A 231 14.14 29.16 -4.57
N ASP A 232 14.15 28.89 -5.87
CA ASP A 232 13.58 27.66 -6.43
C ASP A 232 14.26 26.39 -5.87
N ARG A 233 15.58 26.43 -5.67
CA ARG A 233 16.32 25.33 -5.04
C ARG A 233 15.87 25.10 -3.59
N ILE A 234 15.77 26.16 -2.78
CA ILE A 234 15.31 26.07 -1.38
C ILE A 234 13.87 25.53 -1.32
N VAL A 235 12.98 26.02 -2.18
CA VAL A 235 11.60 25.53 -2.30
C VAL A 235 11.59 24.05 -2.68
N SER A 236 12.44 23.63 -3.62
CA SER A 236 12.54 22.23 -4.05
C SER A 236 13.05 21.32 -2.94
N GLU A 237 14.07 21.74 -2.19
CA GLU A 237 14.63 20.98 -1.06
C GLU A 237 13.60 20.81 0.07
N GLN A 238 12.92 21.90 0.44
CA GLN A 238 11.88 21.82 1.47
C GLN A 238 10.69 20.99 1.01
N LEU A 239 10.27 21.12 -0.25
CA LEU A 239 9.17 20.33 -0.78
C LEU A 239 9.52 18.85 -0.85
N ALA A 240 10.75 18.50 -1.24
CA ALA A 240 11.23 17.13 -1.20
C ALA A 240 11.23 16.57 0.23
N ALA A 241 11.63 17.38 1.22
CA ALA A 241 11.56 16.97 2.63
C ALA A 241 10.12 16.62 3.06
N ILE A 242 9.11 17.36 2.58
CA ILE A 242 7.68 17.06 2.83
C ILE A 242 7.24 15.80 2.08
N LEU A 243 7.54 15.71 0.77
CA LEU A 243 7.14 14.58 -0.08
C LEU A 243 7.78 13.24 0.34
N HIS A 244 8.95 13.31 0.97
CA HIS A 244 9.71 12.15 1.43
C HIS A 244 9.59 11.91 2.94
N ASP A 245 8.68 12.62 3.61
CA ASP A 245 8.31 12.31 4.98
C ASP A 245 7.62 10.93 5.04
N PRO A 246 8.00 10.05 5.98
CA PRO A 246 7.43 8.70 6.06
C PRO A 246 5.91 8.66 6.22
N GLN A 247 5.31 9.60 6.97
CA GLN A 247 3.86 9.62 7.17
C GLN A 247 3.14 10.11 5.91
N PHE A 248 3.70 11.12 5.24
CA PHE A 248 3.19 11.58 3.94
C PHE A 248 3.24 10.45 2.90
N GLN A 249 4.38 9.77 2.79
CA GLN A 249 4.55 8.67 1.82
C GLN A 249 3.64 7.48 2.14
N ALA A 250 3.45 7.12 3.41
CA ALA A 250 2.54 6.05 3.79
C ALA A 250 1.10 6.36 3.34
N LEU A 251 0.64 7.60 3.56
CA LEU A 251 -0.69 8.03 3.11
C LEU A 251 -0.79 8.08 1.58
N GLU A 252 0.22 8.64 0.90
CA GLU A 252 0.25 8.67 -0.58
C GLU A 252 0.27 7.25 -1.16
N GLN A 253 1.06 6.34 -0.58
CA GLN A 253 1.11 4.94 -0.96
C GLN A 253 -0.27 4.29 -0.84
N ALA A 254 -0.92 4.35 0.32
CA ALA A 254 -2.20 3.69 0.55
C ALA A 254 -3.28 4.16 -0.45
N TRP A 255 -3.39 5.47 -0.66
CA TRP A 255 -4.36 6.04 -1.60
C TRP A 255 -4.04 5.73 -3.07
N ARG A 256 -2.76 5.71 -3.43
CA ARG A 256 -2.35 5.33 -4.79
C ARG A 256 -2.47 3.84 -5.06
N SER A 257 -2.21 2.99 -4.06
CA SER A 257 -2.48 1.55 -4.09
C SER A 257 -3.96 1.28 -4.37
N LEU A 258 -4.85 1.88 -3.57
CA LEU A 258 -6.29 1.74 -3.77
C LEU A 258 -6.69 2.24 -5.16
N LYS A 259 -6.21 3.42 -5.56
CA LYS A 259 -6.46 3.96 -6.90
C LYS A 259 -5.97 3.03 -8.02
N PHE A 260 -4.77 2.46 -7.88
CA PHE A 260 -4.19 1.53 -8.84
C PHE A 260 -5.09 0.31 -9.05
N LEU A 261 -5.60 -0.27 -7.96
CA LEU A 261 -6.55 -1.38 -7.98
C LEU A 261 -7.89 -0.97 -8.61
N THR A 262 -8.47 0.15 -8.19
CA THR A 262 -9.75 0.64 -8.72
C THR A 262 -9.68 0.94 -10.22
N GLU A 263 -8.62 1.59 -10.71
CA GLU A 263 -8.47 1.92 -12.13
C GLU A 263 -8.32 0.68 -13.02
N ARG A 264 -7.63 -0.35 -12.52
CA ARG A 264 -7.35 -1.59 -13.26
C ARG A 264 -8.41 -2.68 -13.08
N THR A 265 -9.41 -2.47 -12.24
CA THR A 265 -10.52 -3.41 -12.05
C THR A 265 -11.65 -3.15 -13.06
N ASN A 266 -12.18 -4.20 -13.67
CA ASN A 266 -13.38 -4.13 -14.51
C ASN A 266 -14.64 -4.45 -13.68
N PHE A 267 -15.24 -3.41 -13.07
CA PHE A 267 -16.45 -3.53 -12.25
C PHE A 267 -17.70 -3.99 -13.01
N GLN A 268 -17.68 -4.02 -14.35
CA GLN A 268 -18.79 -4.58 -15.15
C GLN A 268 -18.86 -6.11 -15.05
N GLN A 269 -17.78 -6.77 -14.63
CA GLN A 269 -17.67 -8.22 -14.54
C GLN A 269 -18.00 -8.75 -13.15
N ASN A 270 -19.01 -8.17 -12.47
CA ASN A 270 -19.47 -8.60 -11.15
C ASN A 270 -18.33 -8.70 -10.09
N ILE A 271 -17.47 -7.67 -10.06
CA ILE A 271 -16.39 -7.51 -9.08
C ILE A 271 -16.82 -6.42 -8.09
N ILE A 272 -16.63 -6.66 -6.81
CA ILE A 272 -16.93 -5.70 -5.74
C ILE A 272 -15.63 -5.40 -5.01
N LEU A 273 -15.34 -4.11 -4.81
CA LEU A 273 -14.22 -3.66 -3.98
C LEU A 273 -14.78 -2.95 -2.75
N SER A 274 -14.55 -3.56 -1.60
CA SER A 274 -14.87 -3.00 -0.29
C SER A 274 -13.59 -2.66 0.44
N VAL A 275 -13.59 -1.55 1.14
CA VAL A 275 -12.42 -0.96 1.77
C VAL A 275 -12.68 -0.82 3.25
N LEU A 276 -11.75 -1.31 4.08
CA LEU A 276 -11.72 -1.11 5.51
C LEU A 276 -10.53 -0.18 5.84
N PRO A 277 -10.77 1.12 6.07
CA PRO A 277 -9.74 2.02 6.58
C PRO A 277 -9.32 1.58 7.98
N VAL A 278 -8.05 1.21 8.15
CA VAL A 278 -7.53 0.66 9.40
C VAL A 278 -6.04 0.90 9.50
N ASP A 279 -5.49 0.90 10.71
CA ASP A 279 -4.04 0.86 10.94
C ASP A 279 -3.54 -0.57 11.11
N LYS A 280 -2.27 -0.85 10.74
CA LYS A 280 -1.71 -2.20 10.85
C LYS A 280 -1.88 -2.80 12.25
N SER A 281 -1.69 -1.99 13.30
CA SER A 281 -1.81 -2.42 14.70
C SER A 281 -3.23 -2.84 15.10
N GLN A 282 -4.26 -2.37 14.41
CA GLN A 282 -5.67 -2.65 14.70
C GLN A 282 -6.31 -3.61 13.70
N LEU A 283 -5.54 -4.14 12.74
CA LEU A 283 -6.07 -4.92 11.63
C LEU A 283 -6.85 -6.16 12.10
N ASN A 284 -6.32 -6.91 13.08
CA ASN A 284 -6.98 -8.09 13.65
C ASN A 284 -8.32 -7.74 14.31
N GLU A 285 -8.30 -6.75 15.20
CA GLU A 285 -9.48 -6.29 15.93
C GLU A 285 -10.56 -5.76 14.98
N ALA A 286 -10.16 -4.98 13.97
CA ALA A 286 -11.07 -4.43 12.98
C ALA A 286 -11.74 -5.54 12.15
N ILE A 287 -10.98 -6.52 11.64
CA ILE A 287 -11.56 -7.65 10.90
C ILE A 287 -12.49 -8.48 11.79
N TYR A 288 -12.09 -8.74 13.03
CA TYR A 288 -12.91 -9.48 13.98
C TYR A 288 -14.27 -8.80 14.18
N HIS A 289 -14.29 -7.50 14.54
CA HIS A 289 -15.52 -6.80 14.88
C HIS A 289 -16.33 -6.31 13.67
N GLN A 290 -15.67 -5.93 12.58
CA GLN A 290 -16.34 -5.38 11.40
C GLN A 290 -16.70 -6.44 10.36
N ILE A 291 -16.19 -7.67 10.45
CA ILE A 291 -16.46 -8.72 9.46
C ILE A 291 -16.91 -10.00 10.13
N MET A 292 -16.10 -10.57 11.02
CA MET A 292 -16.42 -11.87 11.61
C MET A 292 -17.68 -11.80 12.49
N MET A 293 -17.72 -10.91 13.47
CA MET A 293 -18.88 -10.81 14.37
C MET A 293 -20.20 -10.56 13.62
N PRO A 294 -20.31 -9.61 12.66
CA PRO A 294 -21.55 -9.42 11.92
C PRO A 294 -21.98 -10.65 11.09
N ILE A 295 -21.05 -11.45 10.55
CA ILE A 295 -21.39 -12.72 9.87
C ILE A 295 -21.95 -13.74 10.86
N TYR A 296 -21.29 -13.91 12.00
CA TYR A 296 -21.68 -14.91 13.00
C TYR A 296 -22.98 -14.55 13.74
N GLU A 297 -23.28 -13.26 13.85
CA GLU A 297 -24.48 -12.72 14.51
C GLU A 297 -25.64 -12.46 13.54
N ASP A 298 -25.52 -12.86 12.26
CA ASP A 298 -26.51 -12.61 11.20
C ASP A 298 -26.88 -11.13 11.00
N ARG A 299 -25.92 -10.24 11.26
CA ARG A 299 -26.09 -8.78 11.13
C ARG A 299 -25.64 -8.23 9.78
N ALA A 300 -25.10 -9.09 8.91
CA ALA A 300 -24.61 -8.72 7.59
C ALA A 300 -25.10 -9.69 6.49
N PRO A 301 -26.44 -9.82 6.29
CA PRO A 301 -27.01 -10.71 5.28
C PRO A 301 -26.51 -10.40 3.87
N GLU A 302 -26.11 -9.15 3.60
CA GLU A 302 -25.54 -8.75 2.30
C GLU A 302 -24.24 -9.51 1.96
N TRP A 303 -23.50 -10.00 2.95
CA TRP A 303 -22.28 -10.79 2.71
C TRP A 303 -22.57 -12.27 2.49
N ILE A 304 -23.81 -12.72 2.67
CA ILE A 304 -24.24 -14.05 2.21
C ILE A 304 -24.46 -14.01 0.69
N ASP A 305 -25.08 -12.93 0.19
CA ASP A 305 -25.30 -12.71 -1.24
C ASP A 305 -24.02 -12.33 -2.00
N ALA A 306 -23.11 -11.61 -1.32
CA ALA A 306 -21.83 -11.16 -1.84
C ALA A 306 -20.69 -11.45 -0.84
N PRO A 307 -20.29 -12.71 -0.65
CA PRO A 307 -19.26 -13.10 0.30
C PRO A 307 -17.88 -12.63 -0.15
N PHE A 308 -17.08 -12.19 0.82
CA PHE A 308 -15.67 -11.88 0.59
C PHE A 308 -14.93 -13.08 0.02
N SER A 309 -14.17 -12.85 -1.05
CA SER A 309 -13.40 -13.88 -1.75
C SER A 309 -11.92 -13.83 -1.39
N VAL A 310 -11.41 -12.65 -1.03
CA VAL A 310 -10.02 -12.42 -0.63
C VAL A 310 -9.92 -11.10 0.14
N ALA A 311 -9.03 -11.05 1.14
CA ALA A 311 -8.61 -9.82 1.79
C ALA A 311 -7.19 -9.41 1.34
N ILE A 312 -6.98 -8.12 1.12
CA ILE A 312 -5.70 -7.53 0.74
C ILE A 312 -5.32 -6.56 1.85
N ALA A 313 -4.26 -6.89 2.59
CA ALA A 313 -3.69 -6.00 3.60
C ALA A 313 -2.52 -5.22 2.96
N ASP A 314 -2.67 -3.91 2.79
CA ASP A 314 -1.62 -3.03 2.24
C ASP A 314 -0.54 -2.71 3.28
N TYR A 315 -0.01 -3.75 3.92
CA TYR A 315 1.06 -3.67 4.91
C TYR A 315 2.12 -4.74 4.65
N GLU A 316 3.32 -4.48 5.16
CA GLU A 316 4.39 -5.46 5.19
C GLU A 316 4.59 -6.03 6.59
N PHE A 317 4.86 -7.33 6.63
CA PHE A 317 5.24 -8.06 7.83
C PHE A 317 6.72 -8.45 7.78
N SER A 318 7.31 -8.68 8.95
CA SER A 318 8.68 -9.14 9.14
C SER A 318 8.69 -10.46 9.93
N HIS A 319 9.87 -10.97 10.27
CA HIS A 319 10.04 -12.18 11.07
C HIS A 319 10.03 -11.90 12.59
N THR A 320 9.66 -10.69 13.01
CA THR A 320 9.63 -10.34 14.44
C THR A 320 8.51 -11.08 15.17
N PRO A 321 8.66 -11.38 16.47
CA PRO A 321 7.63 -12.08 17.24
C PRO A 321 6.23 -11.44 17.14
N VAL A 322 6.16 -10.10 17.22
CA VAL A 322 4.91 -9.33 17.11
C VAL A 322 4.24 -9.53 15.76
N ASP A 323 5.01 -9.46 14.67
CA ASP A 323 4.46 -9.70 13.33
C ASP A 323 4.00 -11.15 13.15
N ILE A 324 4.74 -12.13 13.69
CA ILE A 324 4.35 -13.54 13.58
C ILE A 324 3.06 -13.82 14.37
N GLU A 325 2.90 -13.23 15.56
CA GLU A 325 1.66 -13.33 16.35
C GLU A 325 0.48 -12.70 15.60
N GLN A 326 0.66 -11.51 15.02
CA GLN A 326 -0.37 -10.89 14.19
C GLN A 326 -0.77 -11.75 12.97
N LEU A 327 0.20 -12.37 12.31
CA LEU A 327 -0.05 -13.29 11.19
C LEU A 327 -0.80 -14.55 11.62
N ASP A 328 -0.51 -15.08 12.82
CA ASP A 328 -1.21 -16.22 13.41
C ASP A 328 -2.69 -15.91 13.66
N ASP A 329 -2.98 -14.79 14.31
CA ASP A 329 -4.34 -14.33 14.61
C ASP A 329 -5.14 -14.03 13.33
N LEU A 330 -4.49 -13.39 12.34
CA LEU A 330 -5.09 -13.14 11.03
C LEU A 330 -5.43 -14.46 10.34
N ALA A 331 -4.51 -15.41 10.32
CA ALA A 331 -4.71 -16.71 9.69
C ALA A 331 -5.83 -17.51 10.37
N ASP A 332 -5.93 -17.47 11.70
CA ASP A 332 -7.03 -18.10 12.44
C ASP A 332 -8.37 -17.46 12.05
N THR A 333 -8.45 -16.12 12.07
CA THR A 333 -9.66 -15.38 11.70
C THR A 333 -10.09 -15.65 10.25
N MET A 334 -9.13 -15.61 9.31
CA MET A 334 -9.38 -15.92 7.89
C MET A 334 -9.83 -17.37 7.70
N SER A 335 -9.27 -18.32 8.45
CA SER A 335 -9.69 -19.72 8.38
C SER A 335 -11.14 -19.90 8.84
N ARG A 336 -11.61 -19.15 9.83
CA ARG A 336 -13.03 -19.17 10.26
C ARG A 336 -13.95 -18.55 9.22
N LEU A 337 -13.49 -17.47 8.59
CA LEU A 337 -14.19 -16.75 7.52
C LEU A 337 -14.17 -17.48 6.17
N GLN A 338 -13.29 -18.47 6.00
CA GLN A 338 -13.15 -19.31 4.80
C GLN A 338 -12.73 -18.54 3.52
N PHE A 339 -11.93 -17.49 3.64
CA PHE A 339 -11.27 -16.84 2.50
C PHE A 339 -9.84 -16.38 2.84
N PRO A 340 -8.91 -16.34 1.87
CA PRO A 340 -7.52 -16.01 2.16
C PRO A 340 -7.28 -14.51 2.35
N ILE A 341 -6.20 -14.17 3.08
CA ILE A 341 -5.62 -12.83 3.15
C ILE A 341 -4.23 -12.79 2.49
N VAL A 342 -3.96 -11.72 1.76
CA VAL A 342 -2.69 -11.45 1.09
C VAL A 342 -2.09 -10.17 1.64
N ALA A 343 -0.82 -10.24 2.02
CA ALA A 343 -0.05 -9.08 2.50
C ALA A 343 1.36 -9.04 1.88
N GLY A 344 2.17 -8.06 2.29
CA GLY A 344 3.56 -7.92 1.86
C GLY A 344 4.54 -8.52 2.86
N ALA A 345 5.70 -8.98 2.38
CA ALA A 345 6.85 -9.31 3.22
C ALA A 345 7.92 -8.22 3.07
N SER A 346 8.26 -7.56 4.17
CA SER A 346 9.32 -6.57 4.20
C SER A 346 10.69 -7.21 3.89
N PRO A 347 11.67 -6.46 3.35
CA PRO A 347 13.04 -6.95 3.26
C PRO A 347 13.61 -7.39 4.61
N ASN A 348 13.13 -6.77 5.70
CA ASN A 348 13.52 -7.10 7.06
C ASN A 348 13.08 -8.50 7.47
N PHE A 349 12.05 -9.08 6.82
CA PHE A 349 11.72 -10.50 6.98
C PHE A 349 12.95 -11.38 6.74
N PHE A 350 13.80 -11.02 5.78
CA PHE A 350 15.02 -11.75 5.45
C PHE A 350 16.27 -11.18 6.14
N GLY A 351 16.12 -10.31 7.14
CA GLY A 351 17.21 -9.61 7.82
C GLY A 351 17.96 -8.65 6.91
N LYS A 352 17.26 -8.02 5.94
CA LYS A 352 17.79 -7.02 5.01
C LYS A 352 17.07 -5.69 5.20
N GLN A 353 17.78 -4.59 5.01
CA GLN A 353 17.17 -3.25 5.08
C GLN A 353 16.59 -2.80 3.73
N ARG A 354 17.13 -3.31 2.61
CA ARG A 354 16.74 -2.89 1.26
C ARG A 354 16.28 -4.09 0.43
N ALA A 355 15.26 -3.88 -0.39
CA ALA A 355 14.77 -4.89 -1.33
C ALA A 355 15.85 -5.35 -2.33
N SER A 356 16.76 -4.45 -2.73
CA SER A 356 17.89 -4.78 -3.62
C SER A 356 18.81 -5.89 -3.08
N ASP A 357 18.87 -6.09 -1.77
CA ASP A 357 19.69 -7.12 -1.14
C ASP A 357 19.02 -8.51 -1.15
N LEU A 358 17.73 -8.60 -1.50
CA LEU A 358 16.98 -9.86 -1.61
C LEU A 358 17.48 -10.75 -2.74
N ALA A 359 17.86 -10.15 -3.88
CA ALA A 359 18.41 -10.88 -5.03
C ALA A 359 19.76 -11.55 -4.73
N ARG A 360 20.44 -11.14 -3.65
CA ARG A 360 21.78 -11.64 -3.24
C ARG A 360 21.72 -12.60 -2.06
N LEU A 361 20.52 -12.98 -1.61
CA LEU A 361 20.37 -13.93 -0.52
C LEU A 361 20.97 -15.29 -0.91
N SER A 362 21.69 -15.89 0.05
CA SER A 362 22.05 -17.30 0.01
C SER A 362 20.79 -18.18 0.00
N THR A 363 20.97 -19.49 -0.11
CA THR A 363 19.87 -20.47 -0.13
C THR A 363 18.84 -20.19 0.97
N LEU A 364 17.61 -19.88 0.56
CA LEU A 364 16.58 -19.39 1.48
C LEU A 364 16.15 -20.43 2.52
N TRP A 365 15.99 -21.68 2.11
CA TRP A 365 15.65 -22.79 3.00
C TRP A 365 16.63 -22.92 4.18
N GLN A 366 17.94 -22.88 3.90
CA GLN A 366 18.98 -22.95 4.94
C GLN A 366 18.93 -21.74 5.86
N ARG A 367 18.76 -20.53 5.31
CA ARG A 367 18.64 -19.30 6.10
C ARG A 367 17.45 -19.37 7.06
N MET A 368 16.31 -19.81 6.55
CA MET A 368 15.06 -19.87 7.31
C MET A 368 14.97 -21.03 8.29
N SER A 369 15.93 -21.96 8.25
CA SER A 369 16.08 -23.00 9.27
C SER A 369 16.77 -22.49 10.55
N GLY A 370 17.32 -21.26 10.54
CA GLY A 370 18.01 -20.68 11.69
C GLY A 370 17.08 -20.21 12.81
N ASN A 371 17.64 -20.02 14.01
CA ASN A 371 16.89 -19.70 15.24
C ASN A 371 16.00 -18.44 15.12
N ALA A 372 16.41 -17.44 14.33
CA ALA A 372 15.63 -16.23 14.09
C ALA A 372 14.25 -16.49 13.46
N TYR A 373 14.05 -17.65 12.85
CA TYR A 373 12.82 -18.06 12.18
C TYR A 373 12.06 -19.16 12.93
N ALA A 374 12.40 -19.45 14.19
CA ALA A 374 11.75 -20.52 14.96
C ALA A 374 10.23 -20.31 15.07
N MET A 375 9.78 -19.10 15.40
CA MET A 375 8.35 -18.77 15.46
C MET A 375 7.67 -18.85 14.10
N TRP A 376 8.34 -18.34 13.06
CA TRP A 376 7.84 -18.45 11.68
C TRP A 376 7.64 -19.90 11.25
N ASN A 377 8.62 -20.77 11.49
CA ASN A 377 8.51 -22.18 11.16
C ASN A 377 7.40 -22.87 11.98
N GLY A 378 7.26 -22.49 13.26
CA GLY A 378 6.13 -22.90 14.11
C GLY A 378 4.77 -22.56 13.50
N PHE A 379 4.60 -21.30 13.06
CA PHE A 379 3.39 -20.81 12.40
C PHE A 379 3.07 -21.58 11.12
N ARG A 380 4.05 -21.75 10.23
CA ARG A 380 3.86 -22.39 8.91
C ARG A 380 3.41 -23.86 8.98
N MET A 381 3.70 -24.55 10.08
CA MET A 381 3.24 -25.93 10.30
C MET A 381 1.75 -26.00 10.64
N LYS A 382 1.12 -24.91 11.06
CA LYS A 382 -0.31 -24.89 11.38
C LYS A 382 -1.13 -24.88 10.10
N PRO A 383 -2.24 -25.65 9.99
CA PRO A 383 -3.11 -25.63 8.82
C PRO A 383 -3.65 -24.24 8.48
N ILE A 384 -3.95 -23.41 9.49
CA ILE A 384 -4.46 -22.04 9.31
C ILE A 384 -3.54 -21.16 8.45
N SER A 385 -2.23 -21.43 8.44
CA SER A 385 -1.25 -20.67 7.62
C SER A 385 -1.50 -20.81 6.11
N SER A 386 -2.32 -21.76 5.66
CA SER A 386 -2.73 -21.85 4.26
C SER A 386 -3.60 -20.67 3.84
N PHE A 387 -4.35 -20.04 4.75
CA PHE A 387 -5.20 -18.89 4.45
C PHE A 387 -4.42 -17.58 4.32
N LEU A 388 -3.10 -17.60 4.48
CA LEU A 388 -2.26 -16.41 4.42
C LEU A 388 -1.20 -16.54 3.33
N ALA A 389 -1.06 -15.50 2.51
CA ALA A 389 0.01 -15.38 1.52
C ALA A 389 0.79 -14.07 1.70
N LEU A 390 2.12 -14.16 1.58
CA LEU A 390 3.01 -13.01 1.66
C LEU A 390 3.71 -12.77 0.32
N THR A 391 3.65 -11.53 -0.17
CA THR A 391 4.16 -11.12 -1.48
C THR A 391 5.39 -10.21 -1.35
N LEU A 392 6.29 -10.24 -2.34
CA LEU A 392 7.44 -9.33 -2.42
C LEU A 392 7.98 -9.26 -3.86
N PRO A 393 8.83 -8.27 -4.23
CA PRO A 393 9.07 -6.99 -3.55
C PRO A 393 7.96 -5.98 -3.89
N ARG A 394 8.08 -4.74 -3.43
CA ARG A 394 7.17 -3.66 -3.83
C ARG A 394 7.37 -3.26 -5.31
N PHE A 395 6.38 -2.55 -5.85
CA PHE A 395 6.40 -2.02 -7.22
C PHE A 395 6.17 -0.50 -7.24
N LEU A 396 6.60 0.18 -8.29
CA LEU A 396 6.47 1.64 -8.39
C LEU A 396 5.03 2.05 -8.73
N LEU A 397 4.40 2.90 -7.90
CA LEU A 397 3.02 3.38 -8.11
C LEU A 397 2.93 4.61 -9.02
N ARG A 398 3.98 5.44 -9.05
CA ARG A 398 4.08 6.61 -9.95
C ARG A 398 5.51 6.88 -10.37
N PHE A 399 5.69 7.47 -11.55
CA PHE A 399 6.97 8.05 -11.91
C PHE A 399 7.36 9.16 -10.90
N PRO A 400 8.65 9.29 -10.56
CA PRO A 400 9.17 10.48 -9.87
C PRO A 400 8.79 11.73 -10.66
N TYR A 401 8.51 12.83 -9.97
CA TYR A 401 8.26 14.10 -10.63
C TYR A 401 9.48 14.55 -11.43
N GLY A 402 9.29 14.99 -12.67
CA GLY A 402 10.36 15.27 -13.63
C GLY A 402 9.83 15.18 -15.07
N GLU A 403 10.65 14.75 -16.03
CA GLU A 403 10.26 14.66 -17.45
C GLU A 403 9.03 13.76 -17.68
N ASN A 404 9.02 12.56 -17.06
CA ASN A 404 7.92 11.59 -17.20
C ASN A 404 6.68 11.92 -16.34
N ASN A 405 6.79 12.86 -15.40
CA ASN A 405 5.70 13.30 -14.55
C ASN A 405 5.88 14.79 -14.21
N PRO A 406 5.57 15.69 -15.16
CA PRO A 406 5.98 17.09 -15.08
C PRO A 406 5.22 17.86 -14.01
N VAL A 407 5.95 18.77 -13.36
CA VAL A 407 5.42 19.82 -12.47
C VAL A 407 5.34 21.12 -13.27
N LYS A 408 4.15 21.72 -13.35
CA LYS A 408 3.90 22.85 -14.28
C LYS A 408 4.21 24.23 -13.71
N LYS A 409 4.05 24.40 -12.39
CA LYS A 409 4.05 25.74 -11.76
C LYS A 409 5.45 26.24 -11.34
N PHE A 410 6.42 25.34 -11.20
CA PHE A 410 7.79 25.64 -10.77
C PHE A 410 8.72 24.48 -11.17
N PRO A 411 10.04 24.71 -11.31
CA PRO A 411 10.98 23.65 -11.59
C PRO A 411 11.12 22.75 -10.37
N PHE A 412 10.78 21.48 -10.52
CA PHE A 412 10.98 20.45 -9.53
C PHE A 412 11.26 19.11 -10.21
N ASP A 413 12.34 18.47 -9.80
CA ASP A 413 12.76 17.18 -10.33
C ASP A 413 13.17 16.27 -9.17
N GLU A 414 12.28 15.31 -8.89
CA GLU A 414 12.42 14.31 -7.84
C GLU A 414 13.41 13.21 -8.22
N SER A 415 13.78 13.08 -9.50
CA SER A 415 14.74 12.08 -9.95
C SER A 415 16.16 12.33 -9.41
N ASN A 416 16.45 13.57 -9.00
CA ASN A 416 17.70 13.97 -8.34
C ASN A 416 17.90 13.32 -6.96
N TYR A 417 16.83 12.84 -6.33
CA TYR A 417 16.91 12.16 -5.04
C TYR A 417 17.08 10.66 -5.26
N THR A 418 18.16 10.11 -4.67
CA THR A 418 18.50 8.68 -4.75
C THR A 418 17.99 7.93 -3.54
N GLY A 419 17.72 6.64 -3.71
CA GLY A 419 17.21 5.77 -2.64
C GLY A 419 15.82 5.23 -2.98
N SER A 420 15.56 3.97 -2.64
CA SER A 420 14.23 3.36 -2.85
C SER A 420 13.18 3.99 -1.94
N GLU A 421 13.58 4.46 -0.75
CA GLU A 421 12.77 5.21 0.19
C GLU A 421 12.31 6.58 -0.35
N LYS A 422 12.95 7.09 -1.40
CA LYS A 422 12.57 8.34 -2.09
C LYS A 422 11.63 8.09 -3.25
N ARG A 423 11.02 6.91 -3.32
CA ARG A 423 10.08 6.50 -4.36
C ARG A 423 8.77 6.07 -3.72
N VAL A 424 7.67 6.32 -4.43
CA VAL A 424 6.34 5.90 -3.97
C VAL A 424 6.06 4.51 -4.54
N THR A 425 6.29 3.51 -3.71
CA THR A 425 6.11 2.10 -4.04
C THR A 425 4.86 1.54 -3.38
N GLY A 426 4.15 0.65 -4.04
CA GLY A 426 2.98 -0.06 -3.51
C GLY A 426 3.31 -1.50 -3.17
N ASN A 427 2.55 -2.07 -2.24
CA ASN A 427 2.67 -3.47 -1.87
C ASN A 427 2.30 -4.38 -3.05
N SER A 428 3.10 -5.40 -3.33
CA SER A 428 2.83 -6.39 -4.37
C SER A 428 1.50 -7.13 -4.21
N ALA A 429 0.93 -7.19 -3.00
CA ALA A 429 -0.40 -7.73 -2.76
C ALA A 429 -1.48 -7.00 -3.59
N VAL A 430 -1.30 -5.70 -3.81
CA VAL A 430 -2.19 -4.86 -4.64
C VAL A 430 -2.04 -5.18 -6.13
N LEU A 431 -0.82 -5.48 -6.58
CA LEU A 431 -0.60 -5.91 -7.96
C LEU A 431 -1.23 -7.28 -8.21
N LEU A 432 -1.04 -8.22 -7.28
CA LEU A 432 -1.63 -9.55 -7.34
C LEU A 432 -3.17 -9.50 -7.33
N SER A 433 -3.79 -8.59 -6.56
CA SER A 433 -5.26 -8.44 -6.57
C SER A 433 -5.80 -7.94 -7.91
N VAL A 434 -5.05 -7.11 -8.65
CA VAL A 434 -5.39 -6.75 -10.04
C VAL A 434 -5.34 -7.99 -10.95
N ILE A 435 -4.34 -8.87 -10.78
CA ILE A 435 -4.26 -10.12 -11.57
C ILE A 435 -5.45 -11.03 -11.25
N MET A 436 -5.82 -11.19 -9.98
CA MET A 436 -7.00 -11.94 -9.56
C MET A 436 -8.28 -11.37 -10.18
N ALA A 437 -8.46 -10.05 -10.12
CA ALA A 437 -9.62 -9.36 -10.69
C ALA A 437 -9.70 -9.54 -12.22
N ARG A 438 -8.55 -9.50 -12.91
CA ARG A 438 -8.48 -9.76 -14.35
C ARG A 438 -8.82 -11.22 -14.68
N SER A 439 -8.27 -12.18 -13.92
CA SER A 439 -8.58 -13.60 -14.08
C SER A 439 -10.08 -13.84 -13.93
N TYR A 440 -10.69 -13.25 -12.89
CA TYR A 440 -12.12 -13.36 -12.66
C TYR A 440 -12.95 -12.76 -13.79
N ALA A 441 -12.57 -11.56 -14.25
CA ALA A 441 -13.24 -10.89 -15.36
C ALA A 441 -13.20 -11.69 -16.67
N GLN A 442 -12.20 -12.54 -16.85
CA GLN A 442 -12.02 -13.35 -18.06
C GLN A 442 -12.64 -14.74 -17.95
N THR A 443 -12.64 -15.36 -16.76
CA THR A 443 -12.94 -16.79 -16.60
C THR A 443 -13.99 -17.10 -15.55
N GLY A 444 -14.44 -16.11 -14.77
CA GLY A 444 -15.29 -16.34 -13.59
C GLY A 444 -14.55 -16.93 -12.39
N TRP A 445 -13.23 -17.13 -12.48
CA TRP A 445 -12.37 -17.64 -11.42
C TRP A 445 -11.16 -16.73 -11.19
N PRO A 446 -10.82 -16.36 -9.94
CA PRO A 446 -9.68 -15.50 -9.63
C PRO A 446 -8.33 -16.26 -9.57
N THR A 447 -8.18 -17.35 -10.33
CA THR A 447 -7.15 -18.38 -10.10
C THR A 447 -6.03 -18.42 -11.15
N ARG A 448 -6.17 -17.76 -12.31
CA ARG A 448 -5.09 -17.62 -13.32
C ARG A 448 -4.11 -16.51 -12.91
N ILE A 449 -3.41 -16.77 -11.80
CA ILE A 449 -2.52 -15.80 -11.12
C ILE A 449 -1.04 -16.22 -11.16
N THR A 450 -0.71 -17.29 -11.87
CA THR A 450 0.67 -17.76 -12.08
C THR A 450 0.95 -18.04 -13.55
N GLY A 451 2.18 -17.78 -13.98
CA GLY A 451 2.65 -18.10 -15.33
C GLY A 451 2.33 -17.02 -16.36
N LEU A 452 3.06 -17.03 -17.48
CA LEU A 452 2.87 -16.08 -18.57
C LEU A 452 1.96 -16.67 -19.64
N PRO A 453 1.10 -15.87 -20.30
CA PRO A 453 0.91 -14.42 -20.11
C PRO A 453 -0.07 -14.04 -18.97
N ASP A 454 -0.77 -15.02 -18.40
CA ASP A 454 -1.92 -14.80 -17.51
C ASP A 454 -1.62 -13.98 -16.25
N ALA A 455 -0.42 -14.12 -15.70
CA ALA A 455 0.03 -13.46 -14.48
C ALA A 455 1.03 -12.32 -14.73
N GLU A 456 1.04 -11.73 -15.93
CA GLU A 456 1.84 -10.54 -16.25
C GLU A 456 0.99 -9.26 -16.19
N ILE A 457 1.46 -8.23 -15.49
CA ILE A 457 0.91 -6.88 -15.55
C ILE A 457 1.91 -5.96 -16.24
N GLU A 458 1.42 -5.29 -17.28
CA GLU A 458 2.16 -4.32 -18.10
C GLU A 458 1.77 -2.87 -17.75
N ASN A 459 2.42 -1.91 -18.43
CA ASN A 459 2.17 -0.47 -18.26
C ASN A 459 2.39 -0.01 -16.81
N LEU A 460 3.46 -0.50 -16.18
CA LEU A 460 3.90 -0.07 -14.87
C LEU A 460 4.90 1.10 -14.98
N PRO A 461 4.86 2.08 -14.07
CA PRO A 461 5.92 3.07 -13.97
C PRO A 461 7.29 2.39 -13.77
N VAL A 462 8.31 2.90 -14.46
CA VAL A 462 9.67 2.38 -14.38
C VAL A 462 10.66 3.44 -13.89
N TYR A 463 11.78 2.99 -13.33
CA TYR A 463 12.87 3.85 -12.89
C TYR A 463 14.25 3.25 -13.22
N GLU A 464 15.29 4.09 -13.25
CA GLU A 464 16.67 3.62 -13.44
C GLU A 464 17.12 2.77 -12.25
N TYR A 465 17.44 1.51 -12.53
CA TYR A 465 18.00 0.54 -11.62
C TYR A 465 19.37 0.07 -12.13
N ARG A 466 20.36 -0.05 -11.23
CA ARG A 466 21.72 -0.45 -11.60
C ARG A 466 22.01 -1.89 -11.20
N VAL A 467 22.34 -2.71 -12.19
CA VAL A 467 22.76 -4.12 -12.01
C VAL A 467 24.18 -4.29 -12.52
N GLY A 468 25.12 -4.63 -11.62
CA GLY A 468 26.51 -4.86 -12.01
C GLY A 468 27.16 -3.69 -12.76
N GLY A 469 26.82 -2.45 -12.37
CA GLY A 469 27.31 -1.23 -13.02
C GLY A 469 26.59 -0.81 -14.30
N ARG A 470 25.69 -1.64 -14.85
CA ARG A 470 24.87 -1.29 -16.02
C ARG A 470 23.53 -0.70 -15.59
N LYS A 471 23.06 0.30 -16.33
CA LYS A 471 21.73 0.89 -16.16
C LYS A 471 20.69 0.00 -16.83
N SER A 472 19.56 -0.19 -16.18
CA SER A 472 18.35 -0.80 -16.72
C SER A 472 17.14 -0.08 -16.16
N VAL A 473 16.00 -0.15 -16.83
CA VAL A 473 14.74 0.36 -16.27
C VAL A 473 13.85 -0.80 -15.87
N ILE A 474 13.28 -0.72 -14.67
CA ILE A 474 12.40 -1.75 -14.10
C ILE A 474 11.25 -1.13 -13.29
N PRO A 475 10.14 -1.86 -13.10
CA PRO A 475 9.00 -1.40 -12.31
C PRO A 475 9.02 -1.88 -10.85
N LEU A 476 9.79 -2.92 -10.52
CA LEU A 476 9.94 -3.47 -9.16
C LEU A 476 11.16 -2.87 -8.45
N GLU A 477 11.20 -2.93 -7.11
CA GLU A 477 12.36 -2.46 -6.33
C GLU A 477 13.67 -3.21 -6.63
N VAL A 478 13.56 -4.44 -7.15
CA VAL A 478 14.67 -5.36 -7.42
C VAL A 478 14.29 -6.35 -8.51
N ILE A 479 15.29 -6.79 -9.28
CA ILE A 479 15.15 -7.92 -10.21
C ILE A 479 15.46 -9.22 -9.47
N ILE A 480 14.44 -10.06 -9.28
CA ILE A 480 14.61 -11.43 -8.76
C ILE A 480 14.60 -12.39 -9.93
N ARG A 481 15.66 -13.22 -10.05
CA ARG A 481 15.78 -14.21 -11.12
C ARG A 481 14.86 -15.40 -10.89
N GLU A 482 14.48 -16.09 -11.95
CA GLU A 482 13.55 -17.22 -11.90
C GLU A 482 13.92 -18.30 -10.90
N SER A 483 15.20 -18.71 -10.84
CA SER A 483 15.65 -19.69 -9.83
C SER A 483 15.42 -19.22 -8.39
N LYS A 484 15.56 -17.91 -8.14
CA LYS A 484 15.31 -17.31 -6.82
C LYS A 484 13.81 -17.13 -6.56
N LEU A 485 12.99 -16.88 -7.59
CA LEU A 485 11.51 -16.90 -7.46
C LEU A 485 11.02 -18.27 -6.98
N ALA A 486 11.57 -19.36 -7.53
CA ALA A 486 11.28 -20.71 -7.09
C ALA A 486 11.72 -20.94 -5.62
N GLU A 487 12.92 -20.51 -5.24
CA GLU A 487 13.37 -20.61 -3.84
C GLU A 487 12.45 -19.85 -2.86
N PHE A 488 11.93 -18.68 -3.24
CA PHE A 488 10.96 -17.94 -2.41
C PHE A 488 9.65 -18.71 -2.27
N SER A 489 9.18 -19.32 -3.35
CA SER A 489 7.99 -20.18 -3.33
C SER A 489 8.17 -21.39 -2.41
N ASP A 490 9.32 -22.06 -2.44
CA ASP A 490 9.61 -23.23 -1.60
C ASP A 490 9.56 -22.91 -0.10
N VAL A 491 9.82 -21.65 0.26
CA VAL A 491 9.79 -21.17 1.65
C VAL A 491 8.53 -20.36 2.00
N GLY A 492 7.50 -20.41 1.15
CA GLY A 492 6.16 -19.90 1.46
C GLY A 492 5.92 -18.42 1.13
N PHE A 493 6.55 -17.90 0.06
CA PHE A 493 6.33 -16.54 -0.42
C PHE A 493 6.00 -16.47 -1.90
N ILE A 494 5.23 -15.46 -2.26
CA ILE A 494 4.93 -15.09 -3.64
C ILE A 494 5.91 -13.99 -4.06
N ALA A 495 6.97 -14.36 -4.78
CA ALA A 495 7.91 -13.40 -5.33
C ALA A 495 7.50 -12.96 -6.74
N LEU A 496 7.45 -11.64 -6.96
CA LEU A 496 7.23 -11.03 -8.26
C LEU A 496 8.57 -10.92 -8.99
N GLY A 497 8.56 -11.30 -10.27
CA GLY A 497 9.66 -11.11 -11.21
C GLY A 497 9.40 -9.93 -12.15
N CYS A 498 10.46 -9.34 -12.69
CA CYS A 498 10.39 -8.42 -13.81
C CYS A 498 11.58 -8.65 -14.75
N ARG A 499 11.43 -8.24 -16.00
CA ARG A 499 12.51 -8.32 -17.00
C ARG A 499 13.21 -6.95 -17.11
N PRO A 500 14.54 -6.90 -17.27
CA PRO A 500 15.24 -5.64 -17.53
C PRO A 500 14.69 -4.93 -18.77
N ASN A 501 14.53 -3.61 -18.71
CA ASN A 501 14.07 -2.76 -19.82
C ASN A 501 12.64 -3.11 -20.30
N ARG A 502 11.80 -3.53 -19.37
CA ARG A 502 10.37 -3.76 -19.56
C ARG A 502 9.61 -3.03 -18.45
N ASP A 503 8.41 -2.59 -18.77
CA ASP A 503 7.45 -1.95 -17.88
C ASP A 503 6.42 -2.96 -17.35
N SER A 504 6.82 -4.22 -17.21
CA SER A 504 5.97 -5.31 -16.75
C SER A 504 6.56 -6.09 -15.57
N ALA A 505 5.67 -6.64 -14.75
CA ALA A 505 5.97 -7.57 -13.67
C ALA A 505 5.11 -8.83 -13.78
N HIS A 506 5.61 -9.96 -13.30
CA HIS A 506 4.94 -11.25 -13.40
C HIS A 506 5.07 -12.10 -12.14
N ILE A 507 4.15 -13.04 -11.98
CA ILE A 507 4.16 -14.03 -10.89
C ILE A 507 4.31 -15.42 -11.49
N MET A 508 5.34 -16.16 -11.07
CA MET A 508 5.56 -17.55 -11.54
C MET A 508 4.95 -18.58 -10.59
N HIS A 509 4.93 -18.28 -9.29
CA HIS A 509 4.48 -19.19 -8.25
C HIS A 509 3.67 -18.41 -7.21
N ALA A 510 2.57 -19.02 -6.73
CA ALA A 510 1.66 -18.41 -5.77
C ALA A 510 1.52 -19.30 -4.52
N ALA A 511 2.63 -19.60 -3.84
CA ALA A 511 2.62 -20.34 -2.58
C ALA A 511 1.95 -19.52 -1.46
N THR A 512 1.23 -20.20 -0.58
CA THR A 512 0.81 -19.63 0.71
C THR A 512 1.96 -19.75 1.69
N THR A 513 1.78 -19.21 2.90
CA THR A 513 2.80 -19.35 3.94
C THR A 513 2.90 -20.77 4.49
N HIS A 514 1.92 -21.64 4.24
CA HIS A 514 1.91 -23.00 4.75
C HIS A 514 3.14 -23.82 4.31
N LEU A 515 3.61 -24.69 5.22
CA LEU A 515 4.61 -25.70 4.91
C LEU A 515 3.87 -27.02 4.60
N PRO A 516 3.76 -27.42 3.32
CA PRO A 516 3.00 -28.62 2.96
C PRO A 516 3.66 -29.89 3.52
N GLU A 517 2.82 -30.84 3.93
CA GLU A 517 3.25 -32.12 4.45
C GLU A 517 3.98 -32.96 3.39
N ARG A 518 4.87 -33.82 3.87
CA ARG A 518 5.55 -34.82 3.04
C ARG A 518 4.97 -36.19 3.36
N TYR A 519 4.53 -36.88 2.31
CA TYR A 519 3.99 -38.23 2.38
C TYR A 519 4.96 -39.22 1.73
N GLU A 520 4.88 -40.49 2.13
CA GLU A 520 5.65 -41.58 1.51
C GLU A 520 5.34 -41.69 0.00
N LYS A 521 4.06 -41.52 -0.37
CA LYS A 521 3.62 -41.53 -1.76
C LYS A 521 3.91 -40.16 -2.40
N PRO A 522 4.62 -40.10 -3.55
CA PRO A 522 4.90 -38.86 -4.26
C PRO A 522 3.64 -38.06 -4.61
N THR A 523 2.57 -38.76 -5.01
CA THR A 523 1.27 -38.14 -5.36
C THR A 523 0.62 -37.42 -4.18
N GLY A 524 0.75 -37.95 -2.95
CA GLY A 524 0.25 -37.29 -1.75
C GLY A 524 1.01 -36.00 -1.45
N THR A 525 2.34 -36.03 -1.60
CA THR A 525 3.18 -34.82 -1.43
C THR A 525 2.87 -33.76 -2.49
N GLU A 526 2.57 -34.16 -3.73
CA GLU A 526 2.17 -33.22 -4.77
C GLU A 526 0.81 -32.56 -4.46
N GLN A 527 -0.19 -33.34 -4.04
CA GLN A 527 -1.50 -32.78 -3.65
C GLN A 527 -1.38 -31.81 -2.47
N ALA A 528 -0.58 -32.14 -1.45
CA ALA A 528 -0.33 -31.24 -0.33
C ALA A 528 0.31 -29.91 -0.77
N ARG A 529 1.25 -29.96 -1.72
CA ARG A 529 1.82 -28.75 -2.32
C ARG A 529 0.78 -27.92 -3.06
N LEU A 530 -0.15 -28.55 -3.77
CA LEU A 530 -1.23 -27.84 -4.47
C LEU A 530 -2.19 -27.18 -3.47
N HIS A 531 -2.51 -27.84 -2.36
CA HIS A 531 -3.33 -27.27 -1.28
C HIS A 531 -2.66 -26.06 -0.60
N ALA A 532 -1.32 -26.04 -0.57
CA ALA A 532 -0.51 -24.92 -0.08
C ALA A 532 -0.30 -23.79 -1.12
N THR A 533 -1.20 -23.64 -2.10
CA THR A 533 -1.17 -22.53 -3.07
C THR A 533 -2.33 -21.57 -2.88
N LEU A 534 -2.08 -20.28 -3.10
CA LEU A 534 -3.13 -19.26 -3.04
C LEU A 534 -4.20 -19.51 -4.11
N THR A 535 -3.80 -20.04 -5.26
CA THR A 535 -4.72 -20.49 -6.32
C THR A 535 -5.76 -21.49 -5.79
N PHE A 536 -5.32 -22.50 -5.04
CA PHE A 536 -6.23 -23.45 -4.42
C PHE A 536 -7.11 -22.78 -3.35
N GLN A 537 -6.54 -21.91 -2.51
CA GLN A 537 -7.31 -21.24 -1.44
C GLN A 537 -8.40 -20.31 -1.99
N LEU A 538 -8.12 -19.60 -3.08
CA LEU A 538 -9.10 -18.78 -3.79
C LEU A 538 -10.22 -19.64 -4.40
N CYS A 539 -9.86 -20.79 -4.99
CA CYS A 539 -10.83 -21.75 -5.50
C CYS A 539 -11.70 -22.31 -4.37
N SER A 540 -11.07 -22.73 -3.27
CA SER A 540 -11.72 -23.26 -2.08
C SER A 540 -12.68 -22.24 -1.47
N ALA A 541 -12.26 -20.98 -1.32
CA ALA A 541 -13.10 -19.90 -0.81
C ALA A 541 -14.35 -19.70 -1.68
N ARG A 542 -14.18 -19.70 -3.01
CA ARG A 542 -15.30 -19.56 -3.95
C ARG A 542 -16.25 -20.76 -3.90
N VAL A 543 -15.73 -21.98 -3.82
CA VAL A 543 -16.53 -23.21 -3.69
C VAL A 543 -17.28 -23.24 -2.36
N ALA A 544 -16.64 -22.85 -1.26
CA ALA A 544 -17.26 -22.76 0.06
C ALA A 544 -18.37 -21.70 0.09
N ALA A 545 -18.11 -20.51 -0.45
CA ALA A 545 -19.10 -19.44 -0.59
C ALA A 545 -20.29 -19.87 -1.46
N TYR A 546 -20.03 -20.53 -2.59
CA TYR A 546 -21.05 -21.13 -3.44
C TYR A 546 -21.90 -22.09 -2.60
N MET A 547 -21.25 -22.97 -1.85
CA MET A 547 -21.95 -23.96 -1.04
C MET A 547 -22.82 -23.37 0.07
N LEU A 548 -22.31 -22.41 0.83
CA LEU A 548 -23.07 -21.74 1.89
C LEU A 548 -24.34 -21.10 1.35
N ARG A 549 -24.27 -20.46 0.18
CA ARG A 549 -25.45 -19.90 -0.49
C ARG A 549 -26.45 -20.98 -0.93
N PHE A 550 -25.99 -22.05 -1.59
CA PHE A 550 -26.92 -23.08 -2.07
C PHE A 550 -27.51 -23.94 -0.97
N GLN A 551 -26.81 -24.11 0.15
CA GLN A 551 -27.37 -24.82 1.29
C GLN A 551 -28.66 -24.15 1.78
N GLN A 552 -28.77 -22.81 1.69
CA GLN A 552 -30.01 -22.09 2.01
C GLN A 552 -31.11 -22.30 0.96
N GLU A 553 -30.77 -22.60 -0.29
CA GLU A 553 -31.74 -22.89 -1.36
C GLU A 553 -32.26 -24.34 -1.31
N LEU A 554 -31.56 -25.25 -0.61
CA LEU A 554 -32.00 -26.65 -0.47
C LEU A 554 -33.23 -26.73 0.44
N ALA A 555 -34.37 -27.10 -0.15
CA ALA A 555 -35.62 -27.28 0.59
C ALA A 555 -35.54 -28.44 1.59
N SER A 556 -36.21 -28.31 2.74
CA SER A 556 -36.48 -29.44 3.64
C SER A 556 -37.43 -30.44 2.97
N GLY A 557 -37.28 -31.74 3.25
CA GLY A 557 -38.13 -32.79 2.67
C GLY A 557 -37.54 -33.50 1.45
N LEU A 558 -36.33 -33.15 1.01
CA LEU A 558 -35.66 -33.79 -0.13
C LEU A 558 -35.09 -35.17 0.25
N LEU A 559 -35.20 -36.14 -0.65
CA LEU A 559 -34.54 -37.43 -0.51
C LEU A 559 -33.03 -37.31 -0.77
N PRO A 560 -32.19 -38.21 -0.21
CA PRO A 560 -30.74 -38.20 -0.45
C PRO A 560 -30.35 -38.16 -1.94
N GLU A 561 -31.02 -38.96 -2.77
CA GLU A 561 -30.77 -39.02 -4.22
C GLU A 561 -31.09 -37.68 -4.93
N GLU A 562 -32.12 -36.97 -4.46
CA GLU A 562 -32.48 -35.65 -5.00
C GLU A 562 -31.43 -34.61 -4.63
N ILE A 563 -30.93 -34.66 -3.38
CA ILE A 563 -29.85 -33.78 -2.90
C ILE A 563 -28.58 -34.02 -3.74
N GLU A 564 -28.19 -35.29 -3.93
CA GLU A 564 -27.02 -35.67 -4.74
C GLU A 564 -27.14 -35.18 -6.18
N SER A 565 -28.30 -35.37 -6.81
CA SER A 565 -28.58 -34.93 -8.18
C SER A 565 -28.52 -33.42 -8.35
N ILE A 566 -29.18 -32.67 -7.45
CA ILE A 566 -29.18 -31.19 -7.46
C ILE A 566 -27.76 -30.66 -7.31
N LEU A 567 -27.01 -31.15 -6.31
CA LEU A 567 -25.65 -30.68 -6.06
C LEU A 567 -24.72 -31.03 -7.22
N THR A 568 -24.86 -32.23 -7.80
CA THR A 568 -24.07 -32.64 -8.96
C THR A 568 -24.27 -31.69 -10.13
N GLN A 569 -25.53 -31.37 -10.48
CA GLN A 569 -25.83 -30.43 -11.56
C GLN A 569 -25.26 -29.02 -11.28
N ARG A 570 -25.34 -28.56 -10.03
CA ARG A 570 -24.84 -27.23 -9.63
C ARG A 570 -23.32 -27.14 -9.68
N PHE A 571 -22.60 -28.19 -9.27
CA PHE A 571 -21.14 -28.22 -9.36
C PHE A 571 -20.65 -28.38 -10.80
N GLN A 572 -21.38 -29.13 -11.63
CA GLN A 572 -21.08 -29.20 -13.06
C GLN A 572 -21.12 -27.80 -13.69
N ALA A 573 -22.16 -27.02 -13.41
CA ALA A 573 -22.29 -25.65 -13.90
C ALA A 573 -21.22 -24.69 -13.32
N LEU A 574 -20.78 -24.90 -12.08
CA LEU A 574 -19.74 -24.08 -11.46
C LEU A 574 -18.35 -24.32 -12.08
N LEU A 575 -18.02 -25.58 -12.38
CA LEU A 575 -16.70 -26.01 -12.87
C LEU A 575 -16.56 -25.94 -14.41
N GLU A 576 -17.63 -25.56 -15.11
CA GLU A 576 -17.65 -25.30 -16.54
C GLU A 576 -17.01 -23.94 -16.85
N ILE A 577 -16.05 -23.92 -17.78
CA ILE A 577 -15.37 -22.72 -18.29
C ILE A 577 -15.28 -22.87 -19.80
N ASP A 578 -15.58 -21.80 -20.55
CA ASP A 578 -15.48 -21.77 -22.02
C ASP A 578 -16.18 -22.95 -22.73
N ASP A 579 -17.36 -23.35 -22.22
CA ASP A 579 -18.18 -24.50 -22.66
C ASP A 579 -17.48 -25.88 -22.53
N GLU A 580 -16.33 -25.95 -21.84
CA GLU A 580 -15.67 -27.21 -21.50
C GLU A 580 -16.30 -27.85 -20.26
N LYS A 581 -16.93 -29.00 -20.46
CA LYS A 581 -17.56 -29.77 -19.40
C LYS A 581 -16.54 -30.35 -18.42
N THR A 582 -17.00 -30.65 -17.22
CA THR A 582 -16.20 -31.33 -16.20
C THR A 582 -16.06 -32.81 -16.58
N GLU A 583 -14.89 -33.41 -16.34
CA GLU A 583 -14.64 -34.82 -16.62
C GLU A 583 -15.56 -35.75 -15.83
N ALA A 584 -15.87 -36.93 -16.40
CA ALA A 584 -16.67 -37.94 -15.73
C ALA A 584 -15.96 -38.44 -14.45
N GLY A 585 -16.67 -38.45 -13.33
CA GLY A 585 -16.12 -38.87 -12.03
C GLY A 585 -15.38 -37.77 -11.24
N ALA A 586 -15.28 -36.55 -11.78
CA ALA A 586 -14.70 -35.41 -11.06
C ALA A 586 -15.58 -34.90 -9.91
N ILE A 587 -16.89 -35.19 -9.93
CA ILE A 587 -17.84 -34.79 -8.90
C ILE A 587 -18.45 -36.05 -8.31
N HIS A 588 -18.27 -36.24 -7.01
CA HIS A 588 -18.81 -37.37 -6.27
C HIS A 588 -19.48 -36.86 -4.99
N ILE A 589 -20.76 -37.17 -4.83
CA ILE A 589 -21.59 -36.66 -3.74
C ILE A 589 -22.31 -37.84 -3.11
N GLU A 590 -22.25 -37.92 -1.78
CA GLU A 590 -22.90 -38.96 -0.99
C GLU A 590 -23.71 -38.30 0.13
N ALA A 591 -25.02 -38.50 0.12
CA ALA A 591 -25.93 -38.05 1.17
C ALA A 591 -26.38 -39.25 2.02
N GLN A 592 -26.16 -39.18 3.33
CA GLN A 592 -26.56 -40.23 4.27
C GLN A 592 -27.12 -39.63 5.55
N ASP A 593 -27.76 -40.45 6.38
CA ASP A 593 -28.23 -40.01 7.69
C ASP A 593 -27.09 -39.44 8.53
N HIS A 594 -27.30 -38.24 9.09
CA HIS A 594 -26.27 -37.61 9.90
C HIS A 594 -26.02 -38.44 11.16
N PRO A 595 -24.77 -38.87 11.44
CA PRO A 595 -24.48 -39.85 12.48
C PRO A 595 -24.88 -39.36 13.88
N GLU A 596 -24.77 -38.06 14.13
CA GLU A 596 -25.01 -37.48 15.47
C GLU A 596 -26.29 -36.65 15.59
N LYS A 597 -26.97 -36.31 14.47
CA LYS A 597 -28.00 -35.27 14.44
C LYS A 597 -29.28 -35.79 13.80
N GLN A 598 -30.22 -36.21 14.64
CA GLN A 598 -31.52 -36.69 14.18
C GLN A 598 -32.26 -35.63 13.35
N GLY A 599 -32.92 -36.06 12.28
CA GLY A 599 -33.65 -35.17 11.37
C GLY A 599 -32.76 -34.42 10.36
N TYR A 600 -31.48 -34.80 10.22
CA TYR A 600 -30.58 -34.24 9.21
C TYR A 600 -29.89 -35.35 8.40
N TYR A 601 -29.55 -35.04 7.16
CA TYR A 601 -28.57 -35.76 6.36
C TYR A 601 -27.19 -35.10 6.49
N GLY A 602 -26.14 -35.90 6.55
CA GLY A 602 -24.76 -35.47 6.30
C GLY A 602 -24.42 -35.74 4.85
N VAL A 603 -23.94 -34.73 4.14
CA VAL A 603 -23.61 -34.82 2.71
C VAL A 603 -22.11 -34.61 2.54
N GLY A 604 -21.42 -35.66 2.08
CA GLY A 604 -20.01 -35.61 1.71
C GLY A 604 -19.85 -35.28 0.23
N ILE A 605 -19.00 -34.30 -0.08
CA ILE A 605 -18.76 -33.83 -1.44
C ILE A 605 -17.27 -33.98 -1.74
N ARG A 606 -16.93 -34.71 -2.79
CA ARG A 606 -15.56 -34.83 -3.31
C ARG A 606 -15.52 -34.26 -4.73
N LEU A 607 -14.67 -33.27 -4.92
CA LEU A 607 -14.44 -32.61 -6.20
C LEU A 607 -13.00 -32.85 -6.66
N VAL A 608 -12.82 -33.09 -7.96
CA VAL A 608 -11.54 -32.95 -8.65
C VAL A 608 -11.64 -31.66 -9.43
N ILE A 609 -10.96 -30.62 -8.94
CA ILE A 609 -10.96 -29.32 -9.58
C ILE A 609 -10.08 -29.39 -10.83
N PRO A 610 -10.61 -29.07 -12.02
CA PRO A 610 -9.85 -29.15 -13.27
C PRO A 610 -8.62 -28.25 -13.30
N ALA A 611 -7.57 -28.71 -13.99
CA ALA A 611 -6.34 -27.94 -14.21
C ALA A 611 -6.57 -26.58 -14.89
N ARG A 612 -7.61 -26.41 -15.71
CA ARG A 612 -7.97 -25.10 -16.28
C ARG A 612 -8.36 -24.04 -15.24
N ILE A 613 -8.82 -24.47 -14.06
CA ILE A 613 -9.17 -23.57 -12.95
C ILE A 613 -7.92 -23.26 -12.14
N VAL A 614 -7.21 -24.28 -11.64
CA VAL A 614 -6.15 -24.11 -10.63
C VAL A 614 -4.73 -24.42 -11.12
N GLY A 615 -4.55 -24.65 -12.43
CA GLY A 615 -3.29 -24.95 -13.09
C GLY A 615 -2.92 -26.43 -13.11
N ARG A 616 -3.44 -27.25 -12.18
CA ARG A 616 -3.29 -28.71 -12.12
C ARG A 616 -4.52 -29.34 -11.47
N ASP A 617 -4.78 -30.61 -11.73
CA ASP A 617 -5.90 -31.29 -11.08
C ASP A 617 -5.64 -31.47 -9.58
N VAL A 618 -6.60 -31.03 -8.76
CA VAL A 618 -6.49 -31.06 -7.31
C VAL A 618 -7.78 -31.54 -6.67
N GLY A 619 -7.65 -32.47 -5.72
CA GLY A 619 -8.79 -32.98 -4.96
C GLY A 619 -9.23 -31.98 -3.89
N MET A 620 -10.54 -31.82 -3.73
CA MET A 620 -11.16 -31.03 -2.68
C MET A 620 -12.28 -31.87 -2.03
N MET A 621 -12.41 -31.77 -0.71
CA MET A 621 -13.48 -32.43 0.04
C MET A 621 -14.21 -31.41 0.89
N LEU A 622 -15.54 -31.46 0.86
CA LEU A 622 -16.44 -30.61 1.64
C LEU A 622 -17.51 -31.47 2.31
N GLY A 623 -18.09 -30.94 3.37
CA GLY A 623 -19.22 -31.55 4.07
C GLY A 623 -20.27 -30.51 4.40
N ILE A 624 -21.55 -30.85 4.18
CA ILE A 624 -22.68 -30.01 4.59
C ILE A 624 -23.74 -30.84 5.32
N GLN A 625 -24.62 -30.16 6.04
CA GLN A 625 -25.77 -30.76 6.70
C GLN A 625 -27.06 -30.25 6.05
N VAL A 626 -27.97 -31.15 5.70
CA VAL A 626 -29.27 -30.80 5.10
C VAL A 626 -30.38 -31.32 5.99
N LYS A 627 -31.42 -30.52 6.24
CA LYS A 627 -32.55 -30.94 7.08
C LYS A 627 -33.43 -31.92 6.29
N LYS A 628 -33.85 -33.02 6.94
CA LYS A 628 -34.77 -33.99 6.36
C LYS A 628 -36.12 -33.39 6.03
#